data_AF-F3GLP1-F1
#
_entry.id   AF-F3GLP1-F1
#
_cell.length_a   1.000
_cell.length_b   1.000
_cell.length_c   1.000
_cell.angle_alpha   90.00
_cell.angle_beta   90.00
_cell.angle_gamma   90.00
#
_symmetry.space_group_name_H-M   'P 1'
#
loop_
_entity.id
_entity.type
_entity.pdbx_description
1 polymer ?
#
loop_
_entity_poly.entity_id
_entity_poly.type
_entity_poly.pdbx_seq_one_letter_code
_entity_poly.pdbx_strand_id
1 'polypeptide(L)'
;GAAKPAPDIFLVAARRLGVSPADCLVFEDSPFGVTAAKAAGMYAVAVPDSHMPVEQYEHADLLLGSLADFPLTAWGLPELA
;
A
#
# COMPACT_ATOMS: atom_id res chain seq x y z
N GLY A 1 0.38 -19.46 0.56
CA GLY A 1 -0.68 -18.44 0.68
C GLY A 1 -1.33 -18.28 -0.67
N ALA A 2 -2.56 -17.78 -0.68
CA ALA A 2 -3.26 -17.41 -1.91
C ALA A 2 -2.64 -16.13 -2.52
N ALA A 3 -2.84 -15.93 -3.82
CA ALA A 3 -2.41 -14.71 -4.50
C ALA A 3 -3.35 -13.53 -4.21
N LYS A 4 -2.89 -12.30 -4.45
CA LYS A 4 -3.73 -11.08 -4.43
C LYS A 4 -5.01 -11.33 -5.27
N PRO A 5 -6.21 -10.95 -4.78
CA PRO A 5 -6.47 -10.01 -3.69
C PRO A 5 -6.48 -10.62 -2.27
N ALA A 6 -6.07 -11.88 -2.09
CA ALA A 6 -5.91 -12.43 -0.74
C ALA A 6 -4.78 -11.71 0.01
N PRO A 7 -4.92 -11.48 1.33
CA PRO A 7 -3.99 -10.68 2.13
C PRO A 7 -2.71 -11.41 2.52
N ASP A 8 -2.59 -12.71 2.19
CA ASP A 8 -1.57 -13.62 2.69
C ASP A 8 -0.15 -13.08 2.60
N ILE A 9 0.21 -12.47 1.47
CA ILE A 9 1.58 -11.98 1.24
C ILE A 9 1.95 -10.86 2.23
N PHE A 10 1.03 -9.95 2.51
CA PHE A 10 1.22 -8.85 3.44
C PHE A 10 1.22 -9.33 4.88
N LEU A 11 0.28 -10.20 5.25
CA LEU A 11 0.23 -10.79 6.60
C LEU A 11 1.52 -11.59 6.91
N VAL A 12 2.06 -12.32 5.93
CA VAL A 12 3.33 -13.02 6.08
C VAL A 12 4.48 -12.03 6.27
N ALA A 13 4.50 -10.91 5.54
CA ALA A 13 5.52 -9.88 5.68
C ALA A 13 5.50 -9.25 7.08
N ALA A 14 4.34 -8.77 7.55
CA ALA A 14 4.18 -8.19 8.89
C ALA A 14 4.60 -9.18 9.99
N ARG A 15 4.16 -10.44 9.88
CA ARG A 15 4.56 -11.50 10.82
C ARG A 15 6.07 -11.74 10.84
N ARG A 16 6.74 -11.74 9.69
CA ARG A 16 8.19 -11.93 9.60
C ARG A 16 8.98 -10.76 10.18
N LEU A 17 8.43 -9.56 10.09
CA LEU A 17 9.00 -8.34 10.68
C LEU A 17 8.65 -8.18 12.17
N GLY A 18 7.71 -8.98 12.69
CA GLY A 18 7.27 -8.91 14.08
C GLY A 18 6.45 -7.65 14.39
N VAL A 19 5.77 -7.07 13.39
CA VAL A 19 4.97 -5.85 13.51
C VAL A 19 3.48 -6.15 13.34
N SER A 20 2.62 -5.30 13.91
CA SER A 20 1.19 -5.35 13.68
C SER A 20 0.87 -4.94 12.25
N PRO A 21 -0.13 -5.55 11.57
CA PRO A 21 -0.60 -5.04 10.28
C PRO A 21 -1.08 -3.59 10.33
N ALA A 22 -1.64 -3.14 11.45
CA ALA A 22 -2.08 -1.75 11.61
C ALA A 22 -0.90 -0.74 11.62
N ASP A 23 0.32 -1.20 11.88
CA ASP A 23 1.54 -0.39 11.85
C ASP A 23 2.26 -0.47 10.49
N CYS A 24 1.65 -1.12 9.49
CA CYS A 24 2.22 -1.31 8.17
C CYS A 24 1.65 -0.31 7.15
N LEU A 25 2.55 0.24 6.35
CA LEU A 25 2.28 1.06 5.18
C LEU A 25 2.64 0.26 3.92
N VAL A 26 1.68 0.04 3.02
CA VAL A 26 1.85 -0.70 1.78
C VAL A 26 1.77 0.24 0.59
N PHE A 27 2.71 0.13 -0.35
CA PHE A 27 2.68 0.80 -1.65
C PHE A 27 2.34 -0.21 -2.74
N GLU A 28 1.32 0.06 -3.55
CA GLU A 28 0.87 -0.82 -4.63
C GLU A 28 0.53 -0.07 -5.92
N ASP A 29 0.79 -0.71 -7.05
CA ASP A 29 0.49 -0.24 -8.40
C ASP A 29 -0.75 -0.92 -9.00
N SER A 30 -1.29 -1.96 -8.36
CA SER A 30 -2.41 -2.76 -8.87
C SER A 30 -3.64 -2.70 -7.94
N PRO A 31 -4.89 -2.71 -8.48
CA PRO A 31 -6.10 -2.70 -7.65
C PRO A 31 -6.21 -3.93 -6.74
N PHE A 32 -5.82 -5.10 -7.25
CA PHE A 32 -5.80 -6.33 -6.44
C PHE A 32 -4.78 -6.26 -5.30
N GLY A 33 -3.66 -5.57 -5.51
CA GLY A 33 -2.70 -5.27 -4.46
C GLY A 33 -3.28 -4.40 -3.37
N VAL A 34 -3.92 -3.29 -3.74
CA VAL A 34 -4.61 -2.40 -2.79
C VAL A 34 -5.66 -3.19 -2.01
N THR A 35 -6.50 -3.98 -2.69
CA THR A 35 -7.50 -4.82 -2.02
C THR A 35 -6.87 -5.78 -1.03
N ALA A 36 -5.76 -6.44 -1.40
CA ALA A 36 -5.05 -7.34 -0.50
C ALA A 36 -4.45 -6.63 0.72
N ALA A 37 -3.92 -5.41 0.55
CA ALA A 37 -3.38 -4.60 1.66
C ALA A 37 -4.50 -4.19 2.63
N LYS A 38 -5.64 -3.73 2.10
CA LYS A 38 -6.82 -3.37 2.90
C LYS A 38 -7.40 -4.60 3.62
N ALA A 39 -7.48 -5.75 2.95
CA ALA A 39 -7.91 -7.00 3.56
C ALA A 39 -6.96 -7.50 4.67
N ALA A 40 -5.68 -7.11 4.62
CA ALA A 40 -4.72 -7.37 5.68
C ALA A 40 -4.83 -6.40 6.87
N GLY A 41 -5.71 -5.38 6.79
CA GLY A 41 -5.83 -4.34 7.82
C GLY A 41 -4.68 -3.32 7.81
N MET A 42 -4.02 -3.14 6.68
CA MET A 42 -2.89 -2.22 6.51
C MET A 42 -3.32 -0.92 5.83
N TYR A 43 -2.52 0.14 5.99
CA TYR A 43 -2.68 1.38 5.22
C TYR A 43 -2.14 1.17 3.80
N ALA A 44 -2.94 1.52 2.79
CA ALA A 44 -2.60 1.31 1.39
C ALA A 44 -2.43 2.63 0.63
N VAL A 45 -1.22 2.86 0.11
CA VAL A 45 -0.90 3.91 -0.85
C VAL A 45 -0.93 3.31 -2.25
N ALA A 46 -1.81 3.82 -3.10
CA ALA A 46 -1.84 3.49 -4.51
C ALA A 46 -0.94 4.42 -5.31
N VAL A 47 -0.08 3.86 -6.15
CA VAL A 47 0.66 4.57 -7.20
C VAL A 47 0.34 3.88 -8.53
N PRO A 48 -0.81 4.19 -9.15
CA PRO A 48 -1.29 3.47 -10.32
C PRO A 48 -0.30 3.51 -11.48
N ASP A 49 -0.20 2.40 -12.22
CA ASP A 49 0.39 2.44 -13.55
C ASP A 49 -0.38 3.43 -14.44
N SER A 50 0.33 4.16 -15.30
CA SER A 50 -0.27 5.22 -16.13
C SER A 50 -1.31 4.72 -17.14
N HIS A 51 -1.36 3.41 -17.39
CA HIS A 51 -2.33 2.77 -18.26
C HIS A 51 -3.58 2.27 -17.52
N MET A 52 -3.63 2.40 -16.19
CA MET A 52 -4.72 1.91 -15.37
C MET A 52 -5.71 3.04 -15.02
N PRO A 53 -7.03 2.79 -15.07
CA PRO A 53 -8.02 3.78 -14.63
C PRO A 53 -7.92 4.03 -13.12
N VAL A 54 -7.79 5.30 -12.74
CA VAL A 54 -7.62 5.73 -11.34
C VAL A 54 -8.81 5.33 -10.46
N GLU A 55 -10.01 5.23 -11.03
CA GLU A 55 -11.25 4.84 -10.35
C GLU A 55 -11.15 3.44 -9.73
N GLN A 56 -10.29 2.57 -10.26
CA GLN A 56 -10.09 1.23 -9.69
C GLN A 56 -9.36 1.25 -8.33
N TYR A 57 -8.80 2.39 -7.94
CA TYR A 57 -7.98 2.56 -6.74
C TYR A 57 -8.65 3.42 -5.66
N GLU A 58 -9.93 3.80 -5.83
CA GLU A 58 -10.68 4.65 -4.87
C GLU A 58 -10.74 4.08 -3.44
N HIS A 59 -10.46 2.78 -3.27
CA HIS A 59 -10.42 2.10 -1.98
C HIS A 59 -9.04 2.12 -1.30
N ALA A 60 -8.04 2.77 -1.91
CA ALA A 60 -6.77 3.08 -1.26
C ALA A 60 -6.95 4.21 -0.24
N ASP A 61 -6.07 4.27 0.75
CA ASP A 61 -6.08 5.34 1.75
C ASP A 61 -5.42 6.63 1.24
N LEU A 62 -4.49 6.50 0.29
CA LEU A 62 -3.83 7.61 -0.39
C LEU A 62 -3.55 7.22 -1.85
N LEU A 63 -3.85 8.11 -2.78
CA LEU A 63 -3.55 7.95 -4.19
C LEU A 63 -2.51 8.97 -4.63
N LEU A 64 -1.40 8.50 -5.21
CA LEU A 64 -0.31 9.35 -5.69
C LEU A 64 -0.08 9.14 -7.18
N GLY A 65 0.31 10.20 -7.89
CA GLY A 65 0.79 10.10 -9.27
C GLY A 65 2.23 9.58 -9.37
N SER A 66 3.01 9.71 -8.30
CA SER A 66 4.40 9.26 -8.22
C SER A 66 4.77 8.95 -6.77
N LEU A 67 5.72 8.03 -6.57
CA LEU A 67 6.33 7.80 -5.26
C LEU A 67 7.06 9.04 -4.74
N ALA A 68 7.53 9.92 -5.64
CA ALA A 68 8.19 11.16 -5.26
C ALA A 68 7.26 12.16 -4.55
N ASP A 69 5.94 12.01 -4.72
CA ASP A 69 4.93 12.89 -4.13
C ASP A 69 4.51 12.42 -2.72
N PHE A 70 5.09 11.33 -2.21
CA PHE A 70 4.75 10.81 -0.89
C PHE A 70 5.16 11.81 0.21
N PRO A 71 4.25 12.19 1.13
CA PRO A 71 4.52 13.22 2.13
C PRO A 71 5.36 12.66 3.31
N LEU A 72 6.66 12.50 3.09
CA LEU A 72 7.60 11.89 4.04
C LEU A 72 7.50 12.49 5.45
N THR A 73 7.48 13.81 5.55
CA THR A 73 7.45 14.51 6.85
C THR A 73 6.14 14.32 7.60
N ALA A 74 5.01 14.18 6.89
CA ALA A 74 3.72 13.85 7.51
C ALA A 74 3.71 12.44 8.13
N TRP A 75 4.60 11.56 7.66
CA TRP A 75 4.84 10.22 8.18
C TRP A 75 6.05 10.13 9.12
N GLY A 76 6.61 11.27 9.55
CA GLY A 76 7.77 11.30 10.44
C GLY A 76 9.08 10.82 9.83
N LEU A 77 9.15 10.70 8.49
CA LEU A 77 10.36 10.37 7.74
C LEU A 77 11.13 11.65 7.38
N PRO A 78 12.47 11.57 7.27
CA PRO A 78 13.27 12.71 6.82
C PRO A 78 12.98 13.05 5.36
N GLU A 79 13.20 14.30 4.97
CA GLU A 79 13.18 14.68 3.54
C GLU A 79 14.28 13.96 2.77
N LEU A 80 14.02 13.68 1.49
CA LEU A 80 15.05 13.20 0.56
C LEU A 80 15.94 14.40 0.20
N ALA A 81 17.25 14.26 0.41
CA ALA A 81 18.25 15.26 0.06
C ALA A 81 18.39 15.46 -1.45
#